data_AF-A0A7W7CKG1-F1
#
_entry.id   AF-A0A7W7CKG1-F1
#
_cell.length_a   1.000
_cell.length_b   1.000
_cell.length_c   1.000
_cell.angle_alpha   90.00
_cell.angle_beta   90.00
_cell.angle_gamma   90.00
#
_symmetry.space_group_name_H-M   'P 1'
#
loop_
_entity.id
_entity.type
_entity.pdbx_description
1 polymer ?
#
loop_
_entity_poly.entity_id
_entity_poly.type
_entity_poly.pdbx_seq_one_letter_code
_entity_poly.pdbx_strand_id
1 'polypeptide(L)'
;MTARLSILDRSSTRQGQSAAQALRDTVRFAQQAEELGYHRFWVSEHHSVPGLAGSAPTVLAAAIAAATGTIRVGTGGVMLPNHQPLVVAEQFGVL
;
A
#
# COMPACT_ATOMS: atom_id res chain seq x y z
N MET A 1 -25.81 12.50 -3.00
CA MET A 1 -24.76 11.66 -2.37
C MET A 1 -23.41 12.20 -2.82
N THR A 2 -22.49 12.50 -1.90
CA THR A 2 -21.11 12.86 -2.21
C THR A 2 -20.30 11.59 -2.50
N ALA A 3 -19.50 11.61 -3.58
CA ALA A 3 -18.63 10.50 -3.93
C ALA A 3 -17.48 10.37 -2.92
N ARG A 4 -17.15 9.14 -2.53
CA ARG A 4 -16.01 8.87 -1.63
C ARG A 4 -14.72 8.81 -2.45
N LEU A 5 -13.69 9.52 -1.98
CA LEU A 5 -12.35 9.49 -2.59
C LEU A 5 -11.46 8.44 -1.94
N SER A 6 -10.52 7.91 -2.71
CA SER A 6 -9.68 6.76 -2.35
C SER A 6 -8.35 6.85 -3.08
N ILE A 7 -7.30 6.22 -2.55
CA ILE A 7 -5.94 6.29 -3.12
C ILE A 7 -5.44 4.88 -3.45
N LEU A 8 -4.77 4.76 -4.59
CA LEU A 8 -3.91 3.63 -4.95
C LEU A 8 -2.48 4.16 -5.11
N ASP A 9 -1.61 3.80 -4.17
CA ASP A 9 -0.19 4.16 -4.18
C ASP A 9 0.65 3.02 -4.78
N ARG A 10 1.70 3.40 -5.51
CA ARG A 10 2.64 2.47 -6.18
C ARG A 10 4.04 2.50 -5.60
N SER A 11 4.24 3.25 -4.51
CA SER A 11 5.54 3.52 -3.89
C SER A 11 6.59 3.95 -4.91
N SER A 12 6.25 4.93 -5.74
CA SER A 12 7.11 5.39 -6.82
C SER A 12 8.30 6.18 -6.29
N THR A 13 9.52 5.79 -6.66
CA THR A 13 10.74 6.52 -6.33
C THR A 13 10.90 7.75 -7.23
N ARG A 14 11.35 8.86 -6.67
CA ARG A 14 11.78 10.05 -7.42
C ARG A 14 13.24 9.95 -7.83
N GLN A 15 13.69 10.81 -8.75
CA GLN A 15 15.10 10.89 -9.12
C GLN A 15 15.97 11.17 -7.88
N GLY A 16 17.02 10.36 -7.68
CA GLY A 16 17.91 10.44 -6.52
C GLY A 16 17.33 9.91 -5.20
N GLN A 17 16.09 9.42 -5.19
CA GLN A 17 15.44 8.86 -4.00
C GLN A 17 15.70 7.36 -3.89
N SER A 18 16.03 6.88 -2.70
CA SER A 18 16.13 5.43 -2.44
C SER A 18 14.76 4.76 -2.35
N ALA A 19 14.68 3.47 -2.69
CA ALA A 19 13.46 2.66 -2.52
C ALA A 19 12.97 2.66 -1.07
N ALA A 20 13.89 2.56 -0.10
CA ALA A 20 13.55 2.61 1.32
C ALA A 20 12.90 3.94 1.71
N GLN A 21 13.33 5.06 1.12
CA GLN A 21 12.70 6.35 1.35
C GLN A 21 11.31 6.40 0.72
N ALA A 22 11.13 5.91 -0.51
CA ALA A 22 9.80 5.86 -1.15
C ALA A 22 8.79 5.04 -0.33
N LEU A 23 9.18 3.90 0.25
CA LEU A 23 8.33 3.10 1.12
C LEU A 23 7.93 3.86 2.41
N ARG A 24 8.88 4.55 3.05
CA ARG A 24 8.58 5.42 4.21
C ARG A 24 7.66 6.58 3.83
N ASP A 25 7.81 7.12 2.63
CA ASP A 25 6.97 8.20 2.12
C ASP A 25 5.54 7.71 1.88
N THR A 26 5.35 6.49 1.36
CA THR A 26 4.02 5.87 1.24
C THR A 26 3.31 5.76 2.60
N VAL A 27 4.01 5.34 3.66
CA VAL A 27 3.42 5.27 5.02
C VAL A 27 2.99 6.66 5.50
N ARG A 28 3.85 7.69 5.35
CA ARG A 28 3.49 9.06 5.73
C ARG A 28 2.34 9.61 4.90
N PHE A 29 2.28 9.27 3.61
CA PHE A 29 1.18 9.69 2.75
C PHE A 29 -0.16 9.07 3.18
N ALA A 30 -0.17 7.82 3.66
CA ALA A 30 -1.38 7.21 4.19
C ALA A 30 -1.91 7.93 5.45
N GLN A 31 -1.02 8.38 6.35
CA GLN A 31 -1.40 9.20 7.50
C GLN A 31 -2.02 10.54 7.07
N GLN A 32 -1.40 11.21 6.10
CA GLN A 32 -1.96 12.45 5.53
C GLN A 32 -3.30 12.22 4.84
N ALA A 33 -3.44 11.11 4.11
CA ALA A 33 -4.70 10.74 3.45
C ALA A 33 -5.83 10.49 4.47
N GLU A 34 -5.50 9.89 5.61
CA GLU A 34 -6.42 9.75 6.73
C GLU A 34 -6.86 11.10 7.29
N GLU A 35 -5.93 12.00 7.58
CA GLU A 35 -6.22 13.36 8.07
C GLU A 35 -7.13 14.14 7.10
N LEU A 36 -6.98 13.90 5.80
CA LEU A 36 -7.79 14.51 4.74
C LEU A 36 -9.14 13.81 4.51
N GLY A 37 -9.44 12.74 5.24
CA GLY A 37 -10.74 12.05 5.18
C GLY A 37 -10.91 11.13 3.95
N TYR A 38 -9.82 10.64 3.37
CA TYR A 38 -9.92 9.62 2.31
C TYR A 38 -10.53 8.32 2.85
N HIS A 39 -11.32 7.65 2.02
CA HIS A 39 -12.06 6.46 2.46
C HIS A 39 -11.18 5.20 2.54
N ARG A 40 -10.20 5.05 1.65
CA ARG A 40 -9.28 3.91 1.63
C ARG A 40 -7.94 4.29 1.01
N PHE A 41 -6.89 3.58 1.44
CA PHE A 41 -5.54 3.66 0.92
C PHE A 41 -5.06 2.26 0.55
N TRP A 42 -4.79 2.05 -0.75
CA TRP A 42 -4.28 0.78 -1.26
C TRP A 42 -2.85 0.92 -1.75
N VAL A 43 -2.08 -0.15 -1.59
CA VAL A 43 -0.75 -0.30 -2.20
C VAL A 43 -0.78 -1.39 -3.28
N SER A 44 0.14 -1.32 -4.23
CA SER A 44 0.21 -2.24 -5.36
C SER A 44 1.49 -3.07 -5.35
N GLU A 45 1.45 -4.21 -6.03
CA GLU A 45 2.58 -5.11 -6.20
C GLU A 45 3.27 -4.90 -7.55
N HIS A 46 4.58 -4.68 -7.53
CA HIS A 46 5.42 -4.56 -8.71
C HIS A 46 6.74 -5.28 -8.50
N HIS A 47 7.15 -6.06 -9.50
CA HIS A 47 8.42 -6.78 -9.53
C HIS A 47 9.23 -6.33 -10.73
N SER A 48 10.50 -5.96 -10.50
CA SER A 48 11.43 -5.56 -11.56
C SER A 48 10.95 -4.40 -12.44
N VAL A 49 10.07 -3.53 -11.92
CA VAL A 49 9.63 -2.30 -12.61
C VAL A 49 10.49 -1.13 -12.13
N PRO A 50 11.35 -0.54 -12.99
CA PRO A 50 12.16 0.60 -12.60
C PRO A 50 11.30 1.74 -12.05
N GLY A 51 11.70 2.28 -10.91
CA GLY A 51 11.00 3.39 -10.27
C GLY A 51 9.86 3.00 -9.34
N LEU A 52 9.55 1.72 -9.14
CA LEU A 52 8.51 1.26 -8.21
C LEU A 52 9.12 0.39 -7.10
N ALA A 53 8.95 0.81 -5.84
CA ALA A 53 9.56 0.15 -4.69
C ALA A 53 8.70 -0.94 -4.04
N GLY A 54 7.39 -0.97 -4.30
CA GLY A 54 6.46 -1.89 -3.64
C GLY A 54 6.39 -3.27 -4.29
N SER A 55 7.09 -4.27 -3.73
CA SER A 55 7.05 -5.67 -4.17
C SER A 55 6.31 -6.62 -3.23
N ALA A 56 6.10 -6.21 -1.97
CA ALA A 56 5.40 -6.99 -0.94
C ALA A 56 4.24 -6.17 -0.37
N PRO A 57 3.09 -6.08 -1.07
CA PRO A 57 2.02 -5.16 -0.74
C PRO A 57 1.35 -5.48 0.61
N THR A 58 1.29 -6.75 1.03
CA THR A 58 0.74 -7.16 2.33
C THR A 58 1.61 -6.69 3.50
N VAL A 59 2.94 -6.74 3.36
CA VAL A 59 3.88 -6.21 4.35
C VAL A 59 3.75 -4.68 4.47
N LEU A 60 3.68 -3.99 3.33
CA LEU A 60 3.51 -2.54 3.34
C LEU A 60 2.13 -2.12 3.86
N ALA A 61 1.07 -2.87 3.52
CA ALA A 61 -0.27 -2.66 4.07
C ALA A 61 -0.28 -2.81 5.59
N ALA A 62 0.43 -3.80 6.15
CA ALA A 62 0.53 -3.98 7.60
C ALA A 62 1.20 -2.77 8.27
N ALA A 63 2.29 -2.26 7.68
CA ALA A 63 2.98 -1.06 8.18
C ALA A 63 2.08 0.19 8.13
N ILE A 64 1.29 0.34 7.07
CA ILE A 64 0.32 1.45 6.95
C ILE A 64 -0.79 1.30 7.99
N ALA A 65 -1.38 0.11 8.12
CA ALA A 65 -2.44 -0.17 9.08
C ALA A 65 -1.98 0.11 10.52
N ALA A 66 -0.73 -0.19 10.86
CA ALA A 66 -0.14 0.15 12.16
C ALA A 66 0.10 1.66 12.37
N ALA A 67 0.18 2.45 11.30
CA ALA A 67 0.48 3.87 11.35
C ALA A 67 -0.77 4.78 11.24
N THR A 68 -1.93 4.20 10.97
CA THR A 68 -3.22 4.89 10.76
C THR A 68 -4.31 4.31 11.66
N GLY A 69 -5.36 5.08 11.97
CA GLY A 69 -6.39 4.64 12.95
C GLY A 69 -7.78 4.33 12.39
N THR A 70 -8.13 4.85 11.22
CA THR A 70 -9.51 4.94 10.70
C THR A 70 -9.63 4.71 9.19
N ILE A 71 -8.63 5.09 8.40
CA ILE A 71 -8.63 4.87 6.95
C ILE A 71 -8.56 3.36 6.66
N ARG A 72 -9.32 2.91 5.67
CA ARG A 72 -9.28 1.50 5.27
C ARG A 72 -8.01 1.20 4.48
N VAL A 73 -7.25 0.21 4.93
CA VAL A 73 -6.00 -0.20 4.28
C VAL A 73 -6.21 -1.48 3.48
N GLY A 74 -5.44 -1.68 2.40
CA GLY A 74 -5.48 -2.91 1.62
C GLY A 74 -4.52 -2.87 0.43
N THR A 75 -4.74 -3.78 -0.52
CA THR A 75 -3.91 -3.87 -1.73
C THR A 75 -4.77 -3.76 -2.99
N GLY A 76 -4.28 -3.07 -4.02
CA GLY A 76 -4.94 -2.95 -5.32
C GLY A 76 -4.02 -3.29 -6.50
N GLY A 77 -3.45 -4.48 -6.61
CA GLY A 77 -3.73 -5.71 -5.86
C GLY A 77 -2.49 -6.60 -5.70
N VAL A 78 -2.69 -7.75 -5.07
CA VAL A 78 -1.73 -8.86 -5.08
C VAL A 78 -1.76 -9.53 -6.45
N MET A 79 -0.59 -9.82 -7.02
CA MET A 79 -0.44 -10.62 -8.23
C MET A 79 -0.71 -12.09 -7.91
N LEU A 80 -1.95 -12.45 -7.58
CA LEU A 80 -2.35 -13.76 -7.07
C LEU A 80 -1.78 -14.97 -7.86
N PRO A 81 -1.65 -14.94 -9.21
CA PRO A 81 -1.01 -16.03 -9.95
C PRO A 81 0.45 -16.34 -9.57
N ASN A 82 1.14 -15.41 -8.90
CA ASN A 82 2.53 -15.57 -8.46
C ASN A 82 2.66 -16.14 -7.03
N HIS A 83 1.55 -16.32 -6.31
CA HIS A 83 1.54 -16.68 -4.89
C HIS A 83 0.70 -17.92 -4.63
N GLN A 84 1.00 -18.64 -3.55
CA GLN A 84 0.10 -19.69 -3.05
C GLN A 84 -1.16 -19.04 -2.46
N PRO A 85 -2.37 -19.36 -2.95
CA PRO A 85 -3.59 -18.70 -2.48
C PRO A 85 -3.83 -18.82 -0.97
N LEU A 86 -3.44 -19.94 -0.36
CA LEU A 86 -3.54 -20.14 1.10
C LEU A 86 -2.67 -19.14 1.87
N VAL A 87 -1.43 -18.90 1.43
CA VAL A 87 -0.52 -17.93 2.05
C VAL A 87 -1.09 -16.53 1.95
N VAL A 88 -1.67 -16.16 0.80
CA VAL A 88 -2.33 -14.85 0.63
C VAL A 88 -3.52 -14.74 1.59
N ALA A 89 -4.37 -15.77 1.67
CA ALA A 89 -5.52 -15.79 2.57
C ALA A 89 -5.11 -15.63 4.04
N GLU A 90 -4.07 -16.34 4.49
CA GLU A 90 -3.53 -16.24 5.84
C GLU A 90 -2.95 -14.85 6.13
N GLN A 91 -2.21 -14.26 5.19
CA GLN A 91 -1.66 -12.90 5.35
C GLN A 91 -2.76 -11.84 5.53
N PHE A 92 -3.81 -11.87 4.72
CA PHE A 92 -4.94 -10.95 4.88
C PHE A 92 -5.84 -11.30 6.06
N GLY A 93 -5.86 -12.54 6.53
CA GLY A 93 -6.57 -12.93 7.75
C GLY A 93 -5.90 -12.44 9.03
N VAL A 94 -4.59 -12.18 8.99
CA VAL A 94 -3.79 -11.63 10.10
C VAL A 94 -3.80 -10.10 10.13
N LEU A 95 -3.90 -9.46 8.96
CA LEU A 95 -3.90 -8.00 8.75
C LEU A 95 -5.17 -7.33 9.27
#